data_AF-A0AAF0QYP1-F1
#
_entry.id   AF-A0AAF0QYP1-F1
#
_cell.length_a   1.000
_cell.length_b   1.000
_cell.length_c   1.000
_cell.angle_alpha   90.00
_cell.angle_beta   90.00
_cell.angle_gamma   90.00
#
_symmetry.space_group_name_H-M   'P 1'
#
loop_
_entity.id
_entity.type
_entity.pdbx_description
1 polymer ?
#
loop_
_entity_poly.entity_id
_entity_poly.type
_entity_poly.pdbx_seq_one_letter_code
_entity_poly.pdbx_strand_id
1 'polypeptide(L)'
;MQYRHQIETALQNGVISGLGLNSSSITLTRNRVHRLSVRIKKVDSIQEVVGKGSYGVVASAVDTHTGKKVAIKKINNVFEHVSEATRILREIKLLRLLRHPDIVEIKHILLPPCPREFKDIYVVC
;
A
#
# COMPACT_ATOMS: atom_id res chain seq x y z
N MET A 1 11.08 2.28 -13.68
CA MET A 1 11.29 3.71 -13.93
C MET A 1 10.15 4.57 -13.36
N GLN A 2 8.98 4.68 -14.00
CA GLN A 2 7.95 5.65 -13.61
C GLN A 2 7.32 5.41 -12.22
N TYR A 3 7.17 4.14 -11.80
CA TYR A 3 6.45 3.77 -10.58
C TYR A 3 7.21 4.07 -9.28
N ARG A 4 8.55 3.89 -9.26
CA ARG A 4 9.39 4.24 -8.10
C ARG A 4 9.41 5.74 -7.89
N HIS A 5 9.64 6.50 -8.97
CA HIS A 5 9.65 7.95 -8.90
C HIS A 5 8.29 8.49 -8.43
N GLN A 6 7.16 7.96 -8.93
CA GLN A 6 5.83 8.34 -8.45
C GLN A 6 5.62 8.06 -6.95
N ILE A 7 6.11 6.92 -6.44
CA ILE A 7 6.03 6.60 -5.01
C ILE A 7 6.94 7.55 -4.23
N GLU A 8 8.20 7.72 -4.61
CA GLU A 8 9.16 8.58 -3.91
C GLU A 8 8.72 10.05 -3.92
N THR A 9 8.25 10.58 -5.04
CA THR A 9 7.64 11.91 -5.16
C THR A 9 6.43 12.05 -4.25
N ALA A 10 5.55 11.05 -4.19
CA ALA A 10 4.39 11.11 -3.31
C ALA A 10 4.73 10.95 -1.82
N LEU A 11 5.79 10.20 -1.49
CA LEU A 11 6.32 10.12 -0.14
C LEU A 11 7.06 11.41 0.27
N GLN A 12 7.73 12.10 -0.65
CA GLN A 12 8.45 13.34 -0.37
C GLN A 12 7.53 14.56 -0.30
N ASN A 13 6.53 14.64 -1.17
CA ASN A 13 5.76 15.88 -1.35
C ASN A 13 4.58 16.01 -0.39
N GLY A 14 4.03 14.93 0.17
CA GLY A 14 2.88 15.01 1.07
C GLY A 14 1.68 15.79 0.49
N VAL A 15 1.53 15.86 -0.84
CA VAL A 15 0.64 16.82 -1.48
C VAL A 15 -0.80 16.35 -1.45
N ILE A 16 -1.56 17.01 -0.58
CA ILE A 16 -2.93 17.46 -0.82
C ILE A 16 -2.89 18.51 -1.94
N SER A 17 -3.59 18.23 -3.05
CA SER A 17 -4.29 19.16 -3.96
C SER A 17 -4.19 18.66 -5.41
N GLY A 18 -5.32 18.20 -5.96
CA GLY A 18 -5.38 17.87 -7.40
C GLY A 18 -6.52 16.94 -7.80
N LEU A 19 -7.09 16.17 -6.87
CA LEU A 19 -8.31 15.42 -7.12
C LEU A 19 -9.39 16.05 -6.26
N GLY A 20 -10.43 16.62 -6.89
CA GLY A 20 -11.59 17.23 -6.23
C GLY A 20 -12.40 16.24 -5.40
N LEU A 21 -11.78 15.68 -4.36
CA LEU A 21 -12.40 14.80 -3.39
C LEU A 21 -12.99 15.68 -2.29
N ASN A 22 -14.31 15.70 -2.25
CA ASN A 22 -15.11 16.29 -1.18
C ASN A 22 -14.62 15.86 0.22
N SER A 23 -14.71 16.78 1.18
CA SER A 23 -14.30 16.63 2.59
C SER A 23 -14.89 15.39 3.27
N SER A 24 -16.08 14.94 2.85
CA SER A 24 -16.72 13.71 3.31
C SER A 24 -15.96 12.43 2.91
N SER A 25 -15.39 12.37 1.69
CA SER A 25 -14.60 11.23 1.22
C SER A 25 -13.24 11.15 1.90
N ILE A 26 -12.66 12.30 2.28
CA ILE A 26 -11.40 12.37 3.02
C ILE A 26 -11.58 11.76 4.41
N THR A 27 -12.66 12.09 5.13
CA THR A 27 -12.97 11.53 6.46
C THR A 27 -13.26 10.02 6.41
N LEU A 28 -14.00 9.54 5.41
CA LEU A 28 -14.23 8.10 5.18
C LEU A 28 -12.93 7.34 4.86
N THR A 29 -12.03 7.96 4.10
CA THR A 29 -10.71 7.39 3.81
C THR A 29 -9.86 7.35 5.08
N ARG A 30 -9.87 8.41 5.89
CA ARG A 30 -9.15 8.51 7.17
C ARG A 30 -9.61 7.45 8.18
N ASN A 31 -10.92 7.19 8.28
CA ASN A 31 -11.45 6.14 9.17
C ASN A 31 -11.11 4.71 8.69
N ARG A 32 -11.06 4.46 7.38
CA ARG A 32 -10.57 3.16 6.85
C ARG A 32 -9.07 3.00 7.08
N VAL A 33 -8.32 4.09 6.89
CA VAL A 33 -6.87 4.19 7.10
C VAL A 33 -6.50 3.97 8.57
N HIS A 34 -7.26 4.52 9.51
CA HIS A 34 -7.07 4.25 10.95
C HIS A 34 -7.35 2.78 11.32
N ARG A 35 -8.27 2.11 10.62
CA ARG A 35 -8.49 0.66 10.81
C ARG A 35 -7.37 -0.19 10.21
N LEU A 36 -6.72 0.27 9.14
CA LEU A 36 -5.56 -0.36 8.52
C LEU A 36 -4.34 -0.32 9.47
N SER A 37 -4.08 0.80 10.15
CA SER A 37 -2.96 0.89 11.13
C SER A 37 -3.17 -0.04 12.33
N VAL A 38 -4.41 -0.18 12.83
CA VAL A 38 -4.72 -1.07 13.98
C VAL A 38 -4.46 -2.56 13.67
N ARG A 39 -4.55 -3.00 12.41
CA ARG A 39 -4.23 -4.39 12.01
C ARG A 39 -2.75 -4.62 11.74
N ILE A 40 -1.97 -3.57 11.47
CA ILE A 40 -0.54 -3.65 11.18
C ILE A 40 0.22 -3.23 12.43
N LYS A 41 0.51 -4.18 13.33
CA LYS A 41 1.23 -3.95 14.60
C LYS A 41 2.64 -3.33 14.48
N LYS A 42 3.10 -2.99 13.26
CA LYS A 42 4.46 -2.53 12.92
C LYS A 42 4.50 -1.16 12.23
N VAL A 43 3.36 -0.47 12.09
CA VAL A 43 3.25 0.81 11.38
C VAL A 43 2.43 1.77 12.23
N ASP A 44 3.05 2.80 12.81
CA ASP A 44 2.43 3.65 13.85
C ASP A 44 1.36 4.59 13.30
N SER A 45 1.41 4.92 12.02
CA SER A 45 0.41 5.79 11.43
C SER A 45 0.50 5.71 9.93
N ILE A 46 -0.60 5.28 9.30
CA ILE A 46 -0.79 5.57 7.89
C ILE A 46 -1.12 7.05 7.80
N GLN A 47 -0.27 7.80 7.12
CA GLN A 47 -0.29 9.26 7.12
C GLN A 47 -1.29 9.80 6.09
N GLU A 48 -1.17 9.34 4.84
CA GLU A 48 -1.90 9.90 3.70
C GLU A 48 -2.06 8.87 2.58
N VAL A 49 -3.15 8.98 1.82
CA VAL A 49 -3.31 8.21 0.59
C VAL A 49 -2.51 8.87 -0.52
N VAL A 50 -1.53 8.12 -1.01
CA VAL A 50 -0.60 8.51 -2.08
C VAL A 50 -1.21 8.25 -3.46
N GLY A 51 -2.04 7.21 -3.59
CA GLY A 51 -2.65 6.88 -4.87
C GLY A 51 -3.73 5.82 -4.77
N LYS A 52 -4.60 5.79 -5.78
CA LYS A 52 -5.60 4.75 -5.98
C LYS A 52 -5.39 4.12 -7.35
N GLY A 53 -5.46 2.80 -7.42
CA GLY A 53 -5.38 2.06 -8.68
C GLY A 53 -6.43 0.96 -8.73
N SER A 54 -6.44 0.21 -9.82
CA SER A 54 -7.43 -0.84 -10.09
C SER A 54 -7.53 -1.89 -8.98
N TYR A 55 -6.41 -2.14 -8.30
CA TYR A 55 -6.27 -3.19 -7.28
C TYR A 55 -6.43 -2.69 -5.84
N GLY A 56 -6.52 -1.38 -5.62
CA GLY A 56 -6.70 -0.81 -4.29
C GLY A 56 -5.99 0.52 -4.09
N VAL A 57 -5.46 0.70 -2.88
CA VAL A 57 -5.00 2.01 -2.40
C VAL A 57 -3.55 1.91 -1.92
N VAL A 58 -2.75 2.91 -2.28
CA VAL A 58 -1.40 3.12 -1.76
C VAL A 58 -1.46 4.26 -0.77
N ALA A 59 -0.89 4.06 0.42
CA ALA A 59 -0.77 5.07 1.43
C ALA A 59 0.66 5.17 1.95
N SER A 60 1.08 6.35 2.38
CA SER A 60 2.36 6.53 3.04
C SER A 60 2.24 6.24 4.53
N ALA A 61 3.31 5.75 5.12
CA ALA A 61 3.39 5.50 6.56
C ALA A 61 4.84 5.60 7.04
N VAL A 62 5.05 5.56 8.35
CA VAL A 62 6.38 5.47 8.97
C VAL A 62 6.55 4.10 9.60
N ASP A 63 7.64 3.42 9.23
CA ASP A 63 8.06 2.18 9.88
C ASP A 63 8.59 2.51 11.28
N THR A 64 7.97 1.93 12.31
CA THR A 64 8.26 2.24 13.72
C THR A 64 9.62 1.74 14.17
N HIS A 65 10.14 0.71 13.50
CA HIS A 65 11.43 0.15 13.85
C HIS A 65 12.59 0.98 13.29
N THR A 66 12.40 1.55 12.10
CA THR A 66 13.47 2.24 11.37
C THR A 66 13.31 3.75 11.30
N GLY A 67 12.12 4.28 11.64
CA GLY A 67 11.75 5.68 11.46
C GLY A 67 11.63 6.13 10.00
N LYS A 68 11.76 5.21 9.04
CA LYS A 68 11.77 5.53 7.61
C LYS A 68 10.35 5.61 7.05
N LYS A 69 10.12 6.54 6.13
CA LYS A 69 8.87 6.62 5.36
C LYS A 69 8.79 5.42 4.40
N VAL A 70 7.62 4.76 4.38
CA VAL A 70 7.32 3.58 3.56
C VAL A 70 6.01 3.79 2.81
N ALA A 71 5.84 3.07 1.71
CA ALA A 71 4.57 2.98 1.00
C ALA A 71 3.88 1.64 1.33
N ILE A 72 2.58 1.68 1.59
CA ILE A 72 1.76 0.50 1.86
C ILE A 72 0.68 0.41 0.80
N LYS A 73 0.77 -0.60 -0.07
CA LYS A 73 -0.25 -0.93 -1.06
C LYS A 73 -1.21 -1.98 -0.48
N LYS A 74 -2.45 -1.58 -0.22
CA LYS A 74 -3.53 -2.49 0.15
C LYS A 74 -4.21 -3.01 -1.12
N ILE A 75 -4.21 -4.32 -1.29
CA ILE A 75 -4.91 -5.01 -2.37
C ILE A 75 -6.12 -5.73 -1.78
N ASN A 76 -7.31 -5.41 -2.27
CA ASN A 76 -8.56 -5.97 -1.73
C ASN A 76 -9.00 -7.22 -2.49
N ASN A 77 -9.77 -8.09 -1.83
CA ASN A 77 -10.48 -9.21 -2.45
C ASN A 77 -9.59 -10.10 -3.35
N VAL A 78 -8.39 -10.43 -2.87
CA VAL A 78 -7.33 -11.03 -3.71
C VAL A 78 -7.68 -12.41 -4.28
N PHE A 79 -8.72 -13.07 -3.76
CA PHE A 79 -9.20 -14.38 -4.20
C PHE A 79 -10.60 -14.38 -4.83
N GLU A 80 -11.17 -13.20 -5.12
CA GLU A 80 -12.50 -13.10 -5.74
C GLU A 80 -12.49 -13.66 -7.17
N HIS A 81 -11.40 -13.44 -7.90
CA HIS A 81 -11.20 -14.00 -9.25
C HIS A 81 -9.80 -14.60 -9.39
N VAL A 82 -9.73 -15.81 -9.93
CA VAL A 82 -8.47 -16.55 -10.15
C VAL A 82 -7.52 -15.78 -11.07
N SER A 83 -8.05 -15.08 -12.08
CA SER A 83 -7.25 -14.25 -12.98
C SER A 83 -6.53 -13.12 -12.23
N GLU A 84 -7.22 -12.42 -11.34
CA GLU A 84 -6.66 -11.31 -10.58
C GLU A 84 -5.67 -11.81 -9.52
N ALA A 85 -5.99 -12.92 -8.85
CA ALA A 85 -5.05 -13.59 -7.94
C ALA A 85 -3.72 -13.93 -8.65
N THR A 86 -3.81 -14.44 -9.89
CA THR A 86 -2.65 -14.79 -10.72
C THR A 86 -1.84 -13.56 -11.11
N ARG A 87 -2.50 -12.45 -11.45
CA ARG A 87 -1.85 -11.16 -11.77
C ARG A 87 -1.12 -10.59 -10.56
N ILE A 88 -1.76 -10.57 -9.39
CA ILE A 88 -1.17 -10.12 -8.13
C ILE A 88 0.06 -10.97 -7.77
N LEU A 89 -0.05 -12.30 -7.90
CA LEU A 89 1.07 -13.20 -7.63
C LEU A 89 2.25 -12.93 -8.59
N ARG A 90 1.98 -12.67 -9.86
CA ARG A 90 3.01 -12.33 -10.85
C ARG A 90 3.70 -11.01 -10.51
N GLU A 91 2.96 -9.97 -10.16
CA GLU A 91 3.53 -8.69 -9.71
C GLU A 91 4.48 -8.88 -8.53
N ILE A 92 4.02 -9.59 -7.49
CA ILE A 92 4.82 -9.85 -6.28
C ILE A 92 6.07 -10.67 -6.61
N LYS A 93 5.95 -11.72 -7.44
CA LYS A 93 7.09 -12.55 -7.85
C LYS A 93 8.12 -11.74 -8.62
N LEU A 94 7.69 -10.94 -9.59
CA LEU A 94 8.60 -10.09 -10.38
C LEU A 94 9.33 -9.08 -9.50
N LEU A 95 8.62 -8.37 -8.62
CA LEU A 95 9.23 -7.39 -7.72
C LEU A 95 10.19 -8.02 -6.69
N ARG A 96 9.99 -9.28 -6.30
CA ARG A 96 10.93 -10.01 -5.43
C ARG A 96 12.20 -10.47 -6.14
N LEU A 97 12.11 -10.72 -7.45
CA LEU A 97 13.22 -11.21 -8.26
C LEU A 97 14.08 -10.06 -8.81
N LEU A 98 13.46 -8.92 -9.10
CA LEU A 98 14.12 -7.75 -9.65
C LEU A 98 14.76 -6.92 -8.53
N ARG A 99 16.09 -6.93 -8.47
CA ARG A 99 16.87 -6.07 -7.57
C ARG A 99 17.65 -5.07 -8.40
N HIS A 100 17.13 -3.85 -8.49
CA HIS A 100 17.78 -2.76 -9.21
C HIS A 100 17.51 -1.45 -8.47
N PRO A 101 18.48 -0.54 -8.40
CA PRO A 101 18.30 0.76 -7.78
C PRO A 101 17.25 1.65 -8.47
N ASP A 102 16.46 1.20 -9.45
CA ASP A 102 15.37 1.99 -10.07
C ASP A 102 14.02 1.25 -10.08
N ILE A 103 13.99 0.12 -9.39
CA ILE A 103 12.82 -0.74 -9.23
C ILE A 103 12.44 -0.69 -7.76
N VAL A 104 11.14 -0.56 -7.49
CA VAL A 104 10.64 -0.55 -6.13
C VAL A 104 10.85 -1.92 -5.50
N GLU A 105 11.43 -1.94 -4.30
CA GLU A 105 11.68 -3.18 -3.55
C GLU A 105 10.50 -3.46 -2.61
N ILE A 106 10.12 -4.74 -2.50
CA ILE A 106 9.20 -5.19 -1.46
C ILE A 106 9.98 -5.44 -0.18
N LYS A 107 9.76 -4.61 0.84
CA LYS A 107 10.33 -4.79 2.18
C LYS A 107 9.60 -5.89 2.95
N HIS A 108 8.27 -5.81 3.00
CA HIS A 108 7.44 -6.76 3.74
C HIS A 108 6.12 -7.04 3.03
N ILE A 109 5.59 -8.24 3.23
CA ILE A 109 4.18 -8.55 2.92
C ILE A 109 3.51 -8.91 4.24
N LEU A 110 2.44 -8.19 4.56
CA LEU A 110 1.69 -8.43 5.79
C LEU A 110 0.48 -9.27 5.44
N LEU A 111 0.39 -10.41 6.14
CA LEU A 111 -0.69 -11.36 6.01
C LEU A 111 -1.62 -11.23 7.22
N PRO A 112 -2.91 -11.56 7.07
CA PRO A 112 -3.80 -11.64 8.21
C PRO A 112 -3.33 -12.72 9.21
N PRO A 113 -3.71 -12.61 10.49
CA PRO A 113 -3.28 -13.54 11.53
C PRO A 113 -3.81 -14.97 11.31
N CYS A 114 -4.89 -15.13 10.54
CA CYS A 114 -5.43 -16.44 10.19
C CYS A 114 -5.74 -16.56 8.69
N PRO A 115 -5.55 -17.76 8.08
CA PRO A 115 -5.85 -17.99 6.66
C PRO A 115 -7.32 -17.77 6.29
N ARG A 116 -8.25 -18.01 7.23
CA ARG A 116 -9.69 -17.80 7.01
C ARG A 116 -10.06 -16.33 6.81
N GLU A 117 -9.26 -15.41 7.32
CA GLU A 117 -9.43 -13.97 7.12
C GLU A 117 -8.62 -13.45 5.92
N PHE A 118 -8.07 -14.36 5.11
CA PHE A 118 -7.22 -13.97 3.98
C PHE A 118 -8.05 -13.43 2.82
N LYS A 119 -8.45 -12.17 2.94
CA LYS A 119 -9.21 -11.44 1.92
C LYS A 119 -8.40 -10.32 1.26
N ASP A 120 -7.49 -9.71 2.02
CA ASP A 120 -6.69 -8.56 1.59
C ASP A 120 -5.18 -8.87 1.75
N ILE A 121 -4.35 -8.30 0.88
CA ILE A 121 -2.88 -8.31 0.97
C ILE A 121 -2.37 -6.89 1.18
N TYR A 122 -1.31 -6.75 1.98
CA TYR A 122 -0.64 -5.49 2.24
C TYR A 122 0.82 -5.64 1.85
N VAL A 123 1.26 -4.88 0.86
CA VAL A 123 2.65 -4.87 0.39
C VAL A 123 3.30 -3.59 0.87
N VAL A 124 4.40 -3.71 1.62
CA VAL A 124 5.20 -2.61 2.15
C VAL A 124 6.44 -2.45 1.28
N CYS A 125 6.65 -1.23 0.76
CA CYS A 125 7.77 -0.84 -0.08
C CYS A 125 8.53 0.35 0.52
#